data_AF-A0A528HM90-F1
#
_entry.id   AF-A0A528HM90-F1
#
_cell.length_a   1.000
_cell.length_b   1.000
_cell.length_c   1.000
_cell.angle_alpha   90.00
_cell.angle_beta   90.00
_cell.angle_gamma   90.00
#
_symmetry.space_group_name_H-M   'P 1'
#
loop_
_entity.id
_entity.type
_entity.pdbx_description
1 polymer ?
#
loop_
_entity_poly.entity_id
_entity_poly.type
_entity_poly.pdbx_seq_one_letter_code
_entity_poly.pdbx_strand_id
1 'polypeptide(L)'
;LLGSSIIGFHTQFHANNFAESVDRFLESRIERADAAISYGGRTTLVHAYPISIEWPAELLAKLPDVGECRARVRERIGLKADVKLCVGVERLDYTKGILDRFQVLEELFTRHPEWIGKLVLLQIAAPSRGTLPAYKQLHDECRRYVDEINQRYGSENYSPVLMVDKHHAQEQVYEIYRAADICMVTSLHDGMNLVAKEFVA
;
A
#
# COMPACT_ATOMS: atom_id res chain seq x y z
N LEU A 1 -26.93 4.60 -7.25
CA LEU A 1 -25.89 5.64 -7.39
C LEU A 1 -26.47 6.94 -7.99
N LEU A 2 -27.18 6.90 -9.12
CA LEU A 2 -27.82 8.09 -9.76
C LEU A 2 -28.95 8.77 -8.95
N GLY A 3 -29.11 8.44 -7.67
CA GLY A 3 -29.98 9.19 -6.75
C GLY A 3 -29.30 10.42 -6.16
N SER A 4 -27.97 10.53 -6.31
CA SER A 4 -27.14 11.62 -5.79
C SER A 4 -27.03 12.78 -6.79
N SER A 5 -26.81 14.00 -6.31
CA SER A 5 -26.48 15.14 -7.19
C SER A 5 -25.07 15.05 -7.78
N ILE A 6 -24.14 14.44 -7.04
CA ILE A 6 -22.74 14.27 -7.46
C ILE A 6 -22.27 12.86 -7.07
N ILE A 7 -21.50 12.23 -7.95
CA ILE A 7 -20.76 11.00 -7.71
C ILE A 7 -19.28 11.28 -7.99
N GLY A 8 -18.44 10.96 -7.01
CA GLY A 8 -16.99 11.12 -7.11
C GLY A 8 -16.28 9.78 -7.25
N PHE A 9 -15.29 9.72 -8.13
CA PHE A 9 -14.36 8.60 -8.27
C PHE A 9 -12.92 9.07 -8.07
N HIS A 10 -11.97 8.19 -7.75
CA HIS A 10 -10.57 8.62 -7.60
C HIS A 10 -9.87 8.91 -8.94
N THR A 11 -10.27 8.25 -10.02
CA THR A 11 -9.63 8.37 -11.34
C THR A 11 -10.68 8.61 -12.41
N GLN A 12 -10.26 9.28 -13.49
CA GLN A 12 -11.13 9.48 -14.65
C GLN A 12 -11.55 8.15 -15.28
N PHE A 13 -10.69 7.14 -15.22
CA PHE A 13 -11.00 5.78 -15.70
C PHE A 13 -12.23 5.19 -15.00
N HIS A 14 -12.30 5.27 -13.67
CA HIS A 14 -13.47 4.77 -12.93
C HIS A 14 -14.74 5.57 -13.24
N ALA A 15 -14.64 6.88 -13.40
CA ALA A 15 -15.76 7.72 -13.83
C ALA A 15 -16.28 7.33 -15.22
N ASN A 16 -15.37 7.06 -16.17
CA ASN A 16 -15.73 6.61 -17.52
C ASN A 16 -16.42 5.24 -17.49
N ASN A 17 -15.87 4.27 -16.75
CA ASN A 17 -16.47 2.93 -16.61
C ASN A 17 -17.90 3.02 -16.03
N PHE A 18 -18.11 3.92 -15.06
CA PHE A 18 -19.44 4.14 -14.50
C PHE A 18 -20.40 4.72 -15.53
N ALA A 19 -19.99 5.75 -16.28
CA ALA A 19 -20.81 6.34 -17.34
C ALA A 19 -21.16 5.32 -18.43
N GLU A 20 -20.18 4.51 -18.88
CA GLU A 20 -20.41 3.45 -19.87
C GLU A 20 -21.35 2.36 -19.35
N SER A 21 -21.24 1.99 -18.08
CA SER A 21 -22.18 1.04 -17.46
C SER A 21 -23.59 1.60 -17.44
N VAL A 22 -23.74 2.87 -17.10
CA VAL A 22 -25.05 3.53 -17.12
C VAL A 22 -25.63 3.58 -18.53
N ASP A 23 -24.85 3.98 -19.53
CA ASP A 23 -25.25 4.02 -20.94
C ASP A 23 -25.80 2.68 -21.43
N ARG A 24 -25.14 1.59 -21.01
CA ARG A 24 -25.45 0.24 -21.47
C ARG A 24 -26.69 -0.37 -20.81
N PHE A 25 -26.96 -0.03 -19.55
CA PHE A 25 -27.96 -0.74 -18.75
C PHE A 25 -29.18 0.12 -18.40
N LEU A 26 -29.11 1.45 -18.54
CA LEU A 26 -30.18 2.37 -18.17
C LEU A 26 -30.48 3.31 -19.33
N GLU A 27 -31.76 3.47 -19.65
CA GLU A 27 -32.23 4.53 -20.54
C GLU A 27 -32.00 5.89 -19.85
N SER A 28 -30.89 6.52 -20.18
CA SER A 28 -30.39 7.73 -19.55
C SER A 28 -29.75 8.62 -20.59
N ARG A 29 -29.69 9.93 -20.31
CA ARG A 29 -28.99 10.89 -21.16
C ARG A 29 -27.63 11.19 -20.56
N ILE A 30 -26.56 10.90 -21.29
CA ILE A 30 -25.19 11.17 -20.86
C ILE A 30 -24.65 12.39 -21.60
N GLU A 31 -24.32 13.42 -20.84
CA GLU A 31 -23.75 14.67 -21.33
C GLU A 31 -22.26 14.70 -20.96
N ARG A 32 -21.43 14.11 -21.82
CA ARG A 32 -19.99 13.94 -21.56
C ARG A 32 -19.24 15.27 -21.39
N ALA A 33 -19.66 16.32 -22.09
CA ALA A 33 -19.04 17.65 -22.00
C ALA A 33 -19.19 18.25 -20.58
N ASP A 34 -20.34 18.01 -19.95
CA ASP A 34 -20.68 18.52 -18.61
C ASP A 34 -20.41 17.49 -17.51
N ALA A 35 -19.88 16.32 -17.88
CA ALA A 35 -19.71 15.16 -17.02
C ALA A 35 -20.99 14.83 -16.23
N ALA A 36 -22.14 14.88 -16.91
CA ALA A 36 -23.46 14.76 -16.29
C ALA A 36 -24.25 13.56 -16.86
N ILE A 37 -25.07 12.95 -16.00
CA ILE A 37 -25.99 11.88 -16.36
C ILE A 37 -27.40 12.24 -15.89
N SER A 38 -28.35 12.33 -16.80
CA SER A 38 -29.77 12.52 -16.48
C SER A 38 -30.53 11.19 -16.54
N TYR A 39 -31.16 10.84 -15.42
CA TYR A 39 -31.97 9.63 -15.27
C TYR A 39 -33.20 9.92 -14.41
N GLY A 40 -34.38 9.52 -14.87
CA GLY A 40 -35.64 9.73 -14.13
C GLY A 40 -35.93 11.20 -13.80
N GLY A 41 -35.57 12.12 -14.70
CA GLY A 41 -35.76 13.57 -14.51
C GLY A 41 -34.78 14.23 -13.53
N ARG A 42 -33.77 13.51 -13.03
CA ARG A 42 -32.71 14.04 -12.17
C ARG A 42 -31.37 13.98 -12.87
N THR A 43 -30.54 14.99 -12.65
CA THR A 43 -29.17 15.05 -13.18
C THR A 43 -28.16 14.80 -12.07
N THR A 44 -27.21 13.93 -12.34
CA THR A 44 -26.08 13.60 -11.46
C THR A 44 -24.77 13.96 -12.16
N LEU A 45 -23.93 14.76 -11.49
CA LEU A 45 -22.56 15.03 -11.94
C LEU A 45 -21.64 13.86 -11.59
N VAL A 46 -20.72 13.51 -12.48
CA VAL A 46 -19.81 12.38 -12.34
C VAL A 46 -18.39 12.84 -12.60
N HIS A 47 -17.60 13.00 -11.54
CA HIS A 47 -16.25 13.56 -11.64
C HIS A 47 -15.19 12.70 -10.96
N ALA A 48 -13.94 12.90 -11.38
CA ALA A 48 -12.78 12.37 -10.70
C ALA A 48 -12.26 13.35 -9.64
N TYR A 49 -12.22 12.91 -8.39
CA TYR A 49 -11.64 13.57 -7.24
C TYR A 49 -10.55 12.65 -6.64
N PRO A 50 -9.29 12.74 -7.11
CA PRO A 50 -8.20 11.94 -6.57
C PRO A 50 -7.92 12.39 -5.14
N ILE A 51 -8.18 11.50 -4.17
CA ILE A 51 -7.91 11.80 -2.76
C ILE A 51 -6.41 11.99 -2.54
N SER A 52 -6.05 12.84 -1.59
CA SER A 52 -4.67 13.08 -1.18
C SER A 52 -4.56 13.10 0.33
N ILE A 53 -3.32 13.28 0.80
CA ILE A 53 -3.01 13.50 2.21
C ILE A 53 -2.98 15.00 2.52
N GLU A 54 -3.07 15.31 3.81
CA GLU A 54 -2.69 16.63 4.32
C GLU A 54 -1.22 16.91 4.00
N TRP A 55 -0.95 18.10 3.45
CA TRP A 55 0.41 18.54 3.11
C TRP A 55 0.56 20.05 3.31
N PRO A 56 1.57 20.53 4.07
CA PRO A 56 2.52 19.73 4.85
C PRO A 56 1.84 19.06 6.06
N ALA A 57 2.21 17.81 6.37
CA ALA A 57 1.63 17.11 7.51
C ALA A 57 2.20 17.66 8.83
N GLU A 58 1.36 18.20 9.72
CA GLU A 58 1.79 18.75 11.01
C GLU A 58 2.56 17.74 11.87
N LEU A 59 2.24 16.45 11.73
CA LEU A 59 2.89 15.36 12.45
C LEU A 59 4.38 15.26 12.11
N LEU A 60 4.77 15.54 10.87
CA LEU A 60 6.15 15.48 10.41
C LEU A 60 7.04 16.50 11.13
N ALA A 61 6.46 17.62 11.60
CA ALA A 61 7.18 18.64 12.38
C ALA A 61 7.43 18.21 13.84
N LYS A 62 6.69 17.23 14.35
CA LYS A 62 6.83 16.71 15.72
C LYS A 62 7.79 15.50 15.79
N LEU A 63 8.13 14.92 14.64
CA LEU A 63 9.02 13.78 14.56
C LEU A 63 10.50 14.21 14.59
N PRO A 64 11.38 13.36 15.12
CA PRO A 64 12.83 13.55 15.01
C PRO A 64 13.29 13.73 13.57
N ASP A 65 14.48 14.28 13.36
CA ASP A 65 15.05 14.38 12.01
C ASP A 65 15.23 12.99 11.36
N VAL A 66 15.40 12.99 10.04
CA VAL A 66 15.49 11.76 9.24
C VAL A 66 16.63 10.86 9.71
N GLY A 67 17.78 11.42 10.09
CA GLY A 67 18.94 10.67 10.56
C GLY A 67 18.67 9.98 11.90
N GLU A 68 18.02 10.68 12.82
CA GLU A 68 17.63 10.12 14.12
C GLU A 68 16.55 9.03 13.99
N CYS A 69 15.50 9.27 13.19
CA CYS A 69 14.49 8.24 12.88
C CYS A 69 15.15 6.99 12.30
N ARG A 70 16.08 7.18 11.34
CA ARG A 70 16.82 6.10 10.70
C ARG A 70 17.65 5.31 11.70
N ALA A 71 18.38 5.97 12.61
CA ALA A 71 19.15 5.28 13.64
C ALA A 71 18.24 4.45 14.57
N ARG A 72 17.16 5.06 15.10
CA ARG A 72 16.23 4.43 16.04
C ARG A 72 15.54 3.20 15.47
N VAL A 73 15.00 3.29 14.25
CA VAL A 73 14.29 2.17 13.63
C VAL A 73 15.25 1.03 13.32
N ARG A 74 16.44 1.34 12.81
CA ARG A 74 17.46 0.33 12.45
C ARG A 74 17.99 -0.40 13.68
N GLU A 75 18.23 0.32 14.78
CA GLU A 75 18.57 -0.28 16.07
C GLU A 75 17.44 -1.21 16.56
N ARG A 76 16.19 -0.72 16.54
CA ARG A 76 15.00 -1.48 16.98
C ARG A 76 14.82 -2.82 16.25
N ILE A 77 15.21 -2.89 14.98
CA ILE A 77 15.10 -4.11 14.16
C ILE A 77 16.45 -4.84 13.96
N GLY A 78 17.52 -4.42 14.65
CA GLY A 78 18.84 -5.07 14.59
C GLY A 78 19.56 -4.92 13.23
N LEU A 79 19.30 -3.86 12.48
CA LEU A 79 19.83 -3.66 11.13
C LEU A 79 21.21 -2.98 11.14
N LYS A 80 22.21 -3.63 10.53
CA LYS A 80 23.54 -3.04 10.33
C LYS A 80 23.49 -1.82 9.40
N ALA A 81 24.46 -0.91 9.51
CA ALA A 81 24.45 0.37 8.79
C ALA A 81 24.50 0.24 7.26
N ASP A 82 25.11 -0.82 6.75
CA ASP A 82 25.33 -1.08 5.32
C ASP A 82 24.14 -1.80 4.62
N VAL A 83 23.15 -2.26 5.38
CA VAL A 83 22.00 -3.00 4.87
C VAL A 83 20.89 -2.07 4.41
N LYS A 84 20.37 -2.23 3.20
CA LYS A 84 19.26 -1.44 2.70
C LYS A 84 17.93 -1.87 3.33
N LEU A 85 17.13 -0.91 3.75
CA LEU A 85 15.81 -1.13 4.33
C LEU A 85 14.72 -0.84 3.29
N CYS A 86 14.05 -1.89 2.82
CA CYS A 86 12.79 -1.80 2.10
C CYS A 86 11.64 -1.84 3.10
N VAL A 87 10.61 -1.02 2.89
CA VAL A 87 9.39 -1.06 3.71
C VAL A 87 8.16 -1.28 2.84
N GLY A 88 7.27 -2.16 3.29
CA GLY A 88 5.91 -2.28 2.77
C GLY A 88 4.94 -2.03 3.92
N VAL A 89 4.03 -1.06 3.77
CA VAL A 89 3.06 -0.72 4.82
C VAL A 89 1.67 -0.76 4.24
N GLU A 90 0.86 -1.71 4.67
CA GLU A 90 -0.52 -1.83 4.21
C GLU A 90 -1.35 -2.73 5.12
N ARG A 91 -2.66 -2.72 4.88
CA ARG A 91 -3.55 -3.73 5.46
C ARG A 91 -3.28 -5.07 4.80
N LEU A 92 -3.38 -6.15 5.57
CA LEU A 92 -3.33 -7.48 5.01
C LEU A 92 -4.58 -7.72 4.14
N ASP A 93 -4.44 -7.53 2.84
CA ASP A 93 -5.52 -7.58 1.86
C ASP A 93 -4.98 -8.10 0.52
N TYR A 94 -5.71 -8.98 -0.16
CA TYR A 94 -5.26 -9.64 -1.38
C TYR A 94 -5.07 -8.67 -2.55
N THR A 95 -5.69 -7.49 -2.50
CA THR A 95 -5.51 -6.44 -3.51
C THR A 95 -4.14 -5.77 -3.46
N LYS A 96 -3.38 -5.97 -2.37
CA LYS A 96 -2.15 -5.25 -2.10
C LYS A 96 -0.87 -5.87 -2.67
N GLY A 97 -0.95 -7.10 -3.20
CA GLY A 97 0.19 -7.76 -3.84
C GLY A 97 1.35 -8.06 -2.88
N ILE A 98 1.03 -8.41 -1.62
CA ILE A 98 2.03 -8.77 -0.59
C ILE A 98 2.81 -10.01 -1.00
N LEU A 99 2.11 -11.03 -1.50
CA LEU A 99 2.75 -12.28 -1.96
C LEU A 99 3.67 -12.04 -3.15
N ASP A 100 3.21 -11.24 -4.13
CA ASP A 100 4.03 -10.84 -5.28
C ASP A 100 5.30 -10.10 -4.84
N ARG A 101 5.21 -9.27 -3.79
CA ARG A 101 6.36 -8.57 -3.21
C ARG A 101 7.40 -9.56 -2.65
N PHE A 102 6.95 -10.62 -2.00
CA PHE A 102 7.83 -11.68 -1.50
C PHE A 102 8.46 -12.49 -2.63
N GLN A 103 7.68 -12.81 -3.68
CA GLN A 103 8.19 -13.47 -4.89
C GLN A 103 9.27 -12.64 -5.58
N VAL A 104 9.07 -11.33 -5.73
CA VAL A 104 10.08 -10.43 -6.32
C VAL A 104 11.35 -10.38 -5.47
N LEU A 105 11.24 -10.41 -4.14
CA LEU A 105 12.40 -10.47 -3.25
C LEU A 105 13.17 -11.79 -3.41
N GLU A 106 12.47 -12.92 -3.47
CA GLU A 106 13.08 -14.22 -3.74
C GLU A 106 13.77 -14.27 -5.11
N GLU A 107 13.13 -13.72 -6.14
CA GLU A 107 13.70 -13.64 -7.48
C GLU A 107 14.94 -12.74 -7.52
N LEU A 108 14.92 -11.63 -6.78
CA LEU A 108 16.08 -10.76 -6.61
C LEU A 108 17.25 -11.54 -5.99
N PHE A 109 17.04 -12.27 -4.90
CA PHE A 109 18.13 -13.04 -4.28
C PHE A 109 18.61 -14.21 -5.13
N THR A 110 17.73 -14.78 -5.96
CA THR A 110 18.10 -15.84 -6.91
C THR A 110 18.97 -15.31 -8.04
N ARG A 111 18.61 -14.17 -8.64
CA ARG A 111 19.35 -13.57 -9.77
C ARG A 111 20.56 -12.76 -9.34
N HIS A 112 20.48 -12.16 -8.16
CA HIS A 112 21.44 -11.21 -7.62
C HIS A 112 21.80 -11.56 -6.16
N PRO A 113 22.49 -12.69 -5.94
CA PRO A 113 22.84 -13.15 -4.59
C PRO A 113 23.73 -12.16 -3.82
N GLU A 114 24.36 -11.19 -4.48
CA GLU A 114 25.12 -10.11 -3.85
C GLU A 114 24.30 -9.21 -2.91
N TRP A 115 22.97 -9.25 -3.00
CA TRP A 115 22.03 -8.55 -2.11
C TRP A 115 21.68 -9.32 -0.84
N ILE A 116 21.98 -10.62 -0.78
CA ILE A 116 21.77 -11.42 0.43
C ILE A 116 22.66 -10.86 1.54
N GLY A 117 22.06 -10.55 2.69
CA GLY A 117 22.73 -9.90 3.81
C GLY A 117 22.86 -8.38 3.68
N LYS A 118 22.44 -7.79 2.55
CA LYS A 118 22.50 -6.35 2.26
C LYS A 118 21.15 -5.69 2.00
N LEU A 119 20.06 -6.45 2.03
CA LEU A 119 18.71 -5.94 1.85
C LEU A 119 17.75 -6.61 2.85
N VAL A 120 16.93 -5.84 3.53
CA VAL A 120 15.85 -6.35 4.40
C VAL A 120 14.54 -5.70 3.99
N LEU A 121 13.48 -6.50 3.90
CA LEU A 121 12.11 -6.05 3.75
C LEU A 121 11.41 -6.04 5.12
N LEU A 122 11.03 -4.87 5.61
CA LEU A 122 10.11 -4.70 6.72
C LEU A 122 8.67 -4.59 6.18
N GLN A 123 7.88 -5.65 6.34
CA GLN A 123 6.49 -5.70 5.93
C GLN A 123 5.57 -5.46 7.12
N ILE A 124 5.01 -4.27 7.23
CA ILE A 124 3.91 -3.98 8.17
C ILE A 124 2.60 -4.39 7.50
N ALA A 125 1.97 -5.42 8.03
CA ALA A 125 0.71 -5.97 7.51
C ALA A 125 -0.35 -5.92 8.62
N ALA A 126 -1.01 -4.77 8.77
CA ALA A 126 -2.02 -4.61 9.81
C ALA A 126 -3.19 -5.61 9.58
N PRO A 127 -3.59 -6.41 10.59
CA PRO A 127 -4.69 -7.36 10.44
C PRO A 127 -5.97 -6.65 10.00
N SER A 128 -6.60 -7.15 8.93
CA SER A 128 -7.86 -6.63 8.42
C SER A 128 -8.86 -7.75 8.22
N ARG A 129 -10.14 -7.51 8.58
CA ARG A 129 -11.28 -8.41 8.27
C ARG A 129 -11.02 -9.90 8.57
N GLY A 130 -10.39 -10.19 9.70
CA GLY A 130 -9.89 -11.53 10.06
C GLY A 130 -10.95 -12.64 10.22
N THR A 131 -12.24 -12.30 10.20
CA THR A 131 -13.34 -13.28 10.22
C THR A 131 -13.62 -13.90 8.85
N LEU A 132 -13.13 -13.30 7.76
CA LEU A 132 -13.35 -13.81 6.41
C LEU A 132 -12.28 -14.88 6.06
N PRO A 133 -12.68 -16.07 5.57
CA PRO A 133 -11.75 -17.15 5.25
C PRO A 133 -10.61 -16.75 4.32
N ALA A 134 -10.88 -15.92 3.30
CA ALA A 134 -9.88 -15.46 2.35
C ALA A 134 -8.75 -14.63 3.01
N TYR A 135 -9.08 -13.81 4.02
CA TYR A 135 -8.08 -12.99 4.73
C TYR A 135 -7.21 -13.86 5.65
N LYS A 136 -7.81 -14.88 6.28
CA LYS A 136 -7.05 -15.86 7.07
C LYS A 136 -6.11 -16.68 6.18
N GLN A 137 -6.59 -17.16 5.04
CA GLN A 137 -5.75 -17.91 4.10
C GLN A 137 -4.56 -17.06 3.61
N LEU A 138 -4.81 -15.81 3.24
CA LEU A 138 -3.74 -14.88 2.83
C LEU A 138 -2.70 -14.67 3.94
N HIS A 139 -3.16 -14.52 5.19
CA HIS A 139 -2.28 -14.38 6.34
C HIS A 139 -1.36 -15.59 6.51
N ASP A 140 -1.95 -16.79 6.50
CA ASP A 140 -1.23 -18.05 6.70
C ASP A 140 -0.25 -18.29 5.55
N GLU A 141 -0.63 -17.95 4.32
CA GLU A 141 0.23 -18.01 3.14
C GLU A 141 1.40 -17.03 3.22
N CYS A 142 1.15 -15.78 3.63
CA CYS A 142 2.20 -14.78 3.83
C CYS A 142 3.21 -15.26 4.88
N ARG A 143 2.74 -15.76 6.03
CA ARG A 143 3.63 -16.26 7.09
C ARG A 143 4.48 -17.43 6.61
N ARG A 144 3.86 -18.42 5.98
CA ARG A 144 4.58 -19.57 5.41
C ARG A 144 5.66 -19.12 4.43
N TYR A 145 5.34 -18.17 3.55
CA TYR A 145 6.30 -17.71 2.55
C TYR A 145 7.44 -16.90 3.19
N VAL A 146 7.14 -16.07 4.18
CA VAL A 146 8.17 -15.35 4.96
C VAL A 146 9.12 -16.34 5.65
N ASP A 147 8.58 -17.41 6.25
CA ASP A 147 9.38 -18.45 6.89
C ASP A 147 10.27 -19.17 5.87
N GLU A 148 9.75 -19.52 4.69
CA GLU A 148 10.51 -20.16 3.60
C GLU A 148 11.66 -19.26 3.10
N ILE A 149 11.40 -17.97 2.86
CA ILE A 149 12.44 -16.99 2.43
C ILE A 149 13.50 -16.83 3.52
N ASN A 150 13.08 -16.67 4.78
CA ASN A 150 14.01 -16.49 5.88
C ASN A 150 14.83 -17.74 6.16
N GLN A 151 14.27 -18.94 5.99
CA GLN A 151 15.01 -20.19 6.11
C GLN A 151 16.05 -20.33 4.98
N ARG A 152 15.68 -19.96 3.75
CA ARG A 152 16.53 -20.15 2.57
C ARG A 152 17.67 -19.13 2.48
N TYR A 153 17.41 -17.87 2.82
CA TYR A 153 18.34 -16.76 2.62
C TYR A 153 18.79 -16.08 3.92
N GLY A 154 18.22 -16.44 5.07
CA GLY A 154 18.58 -15.89 6.37
C GLY A 154 19.80 -16.55 7.00
N SER A 155 20.25 -15.95 8.10
CA SER A 155 21.30 -16.47 8.98
C SER A 155 21.01 -16.04 10.42
N GLU A 156 21.84 -16.47 11.38
CA GLU A 156 21.64 -16.18 12.81
C GLU A 156 21.38 -14.70 13.13
N ASN A 157 22.03 -13.77 12.40
CA ASN A 157 21.92 -12.33 12.63
C ASN A 157 21.33 -11.57 11.43
N TYR A 158 20.58 -12.26 10.56
CA TYR A 158 19.98 -11.65 9.38
C TYR A 158 18.72 -12.40 8.94
N SER A 159 17.60 -11.67 8.89
CA SER A 159 16.34 -12.15 8.31
C SER A 159 15.95 -11.25 7.15
N PRO A 160 15.93 -11.77 5.91
CA PRO A 160 15.59 -10.97 4.74
C PRO A 160 14.20 -10.33 4.79
N VAL A 161 13.24 -10.96 5.48
CA VAL A 161 11.89 -10.42 5.67
C VAL A 161 11.52 -10.35 7.15
N LEU A 162 11.18 -9.15 7.59
CA LEU A 162 10.60 -8.87 8.90
C LEU A 162 9.11 -8.56 8.70
N MET A 163 8.24 -9.54 8.89
CA MET A 163 6.79 -9.32 8.82
C MET A 163 6.25 -8.96 10.20
N VAL A 164 5.51 -7.86 10.28
CA VAL A 164 4.89 -7.37 11.51
C VAL A 164 3.39 -7.21 11.30
N ASP A 165 2.64 -8.10 11.92
CA ASP A 165 1.19 -8.23 11.85
C ASP A 165 0.49 -7.47 13.01
N LYS A 166 0.87 -6.19 13.18
CA LYS A 166 0.28 -5.30 14.19
C LYS A 166 -0.07 -3.93 13.63
N HIS A 167 -1.09 -3.32 14.22
CA HIS A 167 -1.42 -1.92 13.96
C HIS A 167 -0.31 -1.02 14.50
N HIS A 168 0.08 -0.03 13.70
CA HIS A 168 1.01 1.02 14.10
C HIS A 168 0.27 2.35 14.07
N ALA A 169 0.61 3.22 15.02
CA ALA A 169 0.15 4.61 15.00
C ALA A 169 0.81 5.36 13.83
N GLN A 170 0.20 6.45 13.37
CA GLN A 170 0.68 7.20 12.21
C GLN A 170 2.09 7.77 12.44
N GLU A 171 2.43 8.17 13.68
CA GLU A 171 3.77 8.61 14.05
C GLU A 171 4.82 7.52 13.80
N GLN A 172 4.50 6.28 14.16
CA GLN A 172 5.41 5.14 14.02
C GLN A 172 5.61 4.79 12.55
N VAL A 173 4.55 4.89 11.75
CA VAL A 173 4.62 4.65 10.31
C VAL A 173 5.52 5.70 9.63
N TYR A 174 5.38 6.99 9.98
CA TYR A 174 6.25 8.05 9.47
C TYR A 174 7.71 7.92 9.94
N GLU A 175 7.94 7.50 11.18
CA GLU A 175 9.29 7.17 11.68
C GLU A 175 9.93 6.08 10.80
N ILE A 176 9.16 5.05 10.42
CA ILE A 176 9.60 3.95 9.56
C ILE A 176 9.84 4.42 8.12
N TYR A 177 8.97 5.27 7.56
CA TYR A 177 9.17 5.86 6.23
C TYR A 177 10.48 6.65 6.16
N ARG A 178 10.75 7.51 7.16
CA ARG A 178 12.01 8.27 7.24
C ARG A 178 13.26 7.39 7.39
N ALA A 179 13.11 6.19 7.96
CA ALA A 179 14.21 5.25 8.11
C ALA A 179 14.50 4.41 6.85
N ALA A 180 13.51 4.27 5.97
CA ALA A 180 13.58 3.39 4.81
C ALA A 180 14.48 3.95 3.71
N ASP A 181 15.13 3.05 2.97
CA ASP A 181 15.78 3.36 1.70
C ASP A 181 14.79 3.29 0.53
N ILE A 182 13.80 2.39 0.62
CA ILE A 182 12.83 2.08 -0.44
C ILE A 182 11.46 1.83 0.19
N CYS A 183 10.40 2.39 -0.39
CA CYS A 183 9.02 2.01 -0.07
C CYS A 183 8.41 1.21 -1.22
N MET A 184 7.95 0.00 -0.92
CA MET A 184 7.34 -0.91 -1.88
C MET A 184 5.82 -0.77 -1.85
N VAL A 185 5.27 -0.03 -2.81
CA VAL A 185 3.82 0.11 -3.00
C VAL A 185 3.41 -0.61 -4.30
N THR A 186 3.05 -1.88 -4.17
CA THR A 186 2.90 -2.83 -5.31
C THR A 186 1.49 -3.42 -5.41
N SER A 187 0.47 -2.61 -5.11
CA SER A 187 -0.92 -3.07 -5.13
C SER A 187 -1.35 -3.54 -6.53
N LEU A 188 -1.96 -4.72 -6.60
CA LEU A 188 -2.51 -5.28 -7.84
C LEU A 188 -3.68 -4.43 -8.35
N HIS A 189 -4.49 -3.92 -7.43
CA HIS A 189 -5.56 -2.98 -7.74
C HIS A 189 -5.83 -2.10 -6.52
N ASP A 190 -5.71 -0.78 -6.69
CA ASP A 190 -6.02 0.19 -5.64
C ASP A 190 -6.66 1.44 -6.24
N GLY A 191 -7.73 1.93 -5.61
CA GLY A 191 -8.39 3.15 -6.07
C GLY A 191 -7.50 4.37 -5.92
N MET A 192 -6.76 4.42 -4.81
CA MET A 192 -5.67 5.36 -4.54
C MET A 192 -4.88 4.81 -3.36
N ASN A 193 -3.55 4.81 -3.46
CA ASN A 193 -2.70 4.35 -2.37
C ASN A 193 -2.05 5.54 -1.65
N LEU A 194 -2.56 5.85 -0.45
CA LEU A 194 -2.05 6.98 0.34
C LEU A 194 -0.65 6.71 0.91
N VAL A 195 -0.24 5.46 1.10
CA VAL A 195 1.11 5.10 1.58
C VAL A 195 2.18 5.64 0.63
N ALA A 196 1.93 5.59 -0.69
CA ALA A 196 2.85 6.18 -1.67
C ALA A 196 2.99 7.70 -1.50
N LYS A 197 1.90 8.40 -1.17
CA LYS A 197 1.92 9.85 -0.96
C LYS A 197 2.57 10.21 0.36
N GLU A 198 2.27 9.44 1.41
CA GLU A 198 2.84 9.60 2.74
C GLU A 198 4.34 9.35 2.77
N PHE A 199 4.85 8.43 1.95
CA PHE A 199 6.28 8.15 1.87
C PHE A 199 7.06 9.27 1.17
N VAL A 200 6.43 9.95 0.20
CA VAL A 200 7.05 11.06 -0.56
C VAL A 200 7.02 12.38 0.21
N ALA A 201 6.02 12.55 1.08
CA ALA A 201 5.83 13.70 1.95
C ALA A 201 6.93 13.82 3.03
#